data_AF-A0A959V1B3-F1
#
_entry.id   AF-A0A959V1B3-F1
#
_cell.length_a   1.000
_cell.length_b   1.000
_cell.length_c   1.000
_cell.angle_alpha   90.00
_cell.angle_beta   90.00
_cell.angle_gamma   90.00
#
_symmetry.space_group_name_H-M   'P 1'
#
loop_
_entity.id
_entity.type
_entity.pdbx_description
1 polymer ?
#
loop_
_entity_poly.entity_id
_entity_poly.type
_entity_poly.pdbx_seq_one_letter_code
_entity_poly.pdbx_strand_id
1 'polypeptide(L)' 'MSTVNGTTPVEKIDFSSDQEVRWCPGCGDYSILKQVETLLSQSGRKKEEVVFISGIGCSSRFPYYLDTYGLHGIHGRAPA' A
#
# COMPACT_ATOMS: atom_id res chain seq x y z
N MET A 1 -12.78 29.74 -0.97
CA MET A 1 -12.34 28.98 -2.16
C MET A 1 -10.84 29.07 -2.27
N SER A 2 -10.10 28.07 -1.78
CA SER A 2 -8.66 27.98 -2.04
C SER A 2 -8.45 27.24 -3.35
N THR A 3 -7.76 27.90 -4.27
CA THR A 3 -7.40 27.43 -5.60
C THR A 3 -6.41 26.27 -5.51
N VAL A 4 -6.78 25.10 -6.03
CA VAL A 4 -5.85 23.99 -6.28
C VAL A 4 -4.98 24.36 -7.48
N ASN A 5 -3.67 24.52 -7.23
CA ASN A 5 -2.66 24.75 -8.27
C ASN A 5 -2.51 23.53 -9.19
N GLY A 6 -2.16 23.81 -10.44
CA GLY A 6 -2.20 22.93 -11.60
C GLY A 6 -1.63 21.51 -11.43
N THR A 7 -2.35 20.57 -12.00
CA THR A 7 -1.98 19.18 -12.22
C THR A 7 -0.86 19.08 -13.27
N THR A 8 0.39 19.06 -12.83
CA THR A 8 1.42 18.34 -13.57
C THR A 8 1.01 16.87 -13.65
N PRO A 9 1.16 16.17 -14.79
CA PRO A 9 0.91 14.74 -14.86
C PRO A 9 1.77 14.05 -13.79
N VAL A 10 1.15 13.53 -12.75
CA VAL A 10 1.84 12.70 -11.77
C VAL A 10 2.29 11.47 -12.55
N GLU A 11 3.60 11.33 -12.72
CA GLU A 11 4.19 10.12 -13.28
C GLU A 11 3.70 8.94 -12.43
N LYS A 12 3.10 7.95 -13.09
CA LYS A 12 2.44 6.85 -12.41
C LYS A 12 3.48 6.04 -11.64
N ILE A 13 3.54 6.23 -10.32
CA ILE A 13 4.44 5.48 -9.45
C ILE A 13 3.89 4.06 -9.28
N ASP A 14 4.75 3.06 -9.50
CA ASP A 14 4.47 1.66 -9.23
C ASP A 14 4.80 1.33 -7.78
N PHE A 15 3.81 0.93 -6.99
CA PHE A 15 3.94 0.60 -5.58
C PHE A 15 4.10 -0.90 -5.32
N SER A 16 4.21 -1.73 -6.36
CA SER A 16 4.39 -3.18 -6.18
C SER A 16 5.81 -3.54 -5.73
N SER A 17 5.91 -4.52 -4.82
CA SER A 17 7.19 -5.09 -4.38
C SER A 17 7.67 -6.23 -5.29
N ASP A 18 8.91 -6.67 -5.11
CA ASP A 18 9.47 -7.89 -5.72
C ASP A 18 9.03 -9.20 -5.02
N GLN A 19 8.31 -9.11 -3.90
CA GLN A 19 7.90 -10.28 -3.12
C GLN A 19 6.68 -10.97 -3.72
N GLU A 20 6.75 -12.30 -3.81
CA GLU A 20 5.63 -13.12 -4.24
C GLU A 20 4.49 -13.09 -3.20
N VAL A 21 3.27 -12.86 -3.67
CA VAL A 21 2.07 -12.86 -2.83
C VAL A 21 1.64 -14.28 -2.50
N ARG A 22 1.80 -14.67 -1.23
CA ARG A 22 1.54 -16.03 -0.72
C ARG A 22 0.12 -16.24 -0.17
N TRP A 23 -0.88 -15.57 -0.74
CA TRP A 23 -2.27 -15.80 -0.38
C TRP A 23 -2.84 -17.00 -1.17
N CYS A 24 -3.90 -17.62 -0.64
CA CYS A 24 -4.56 -18.72 -1.32
C CYS A 24 -5.19 -18.24 -2.65
N PRO A 25 -5.24 -19.06 -3.70
CA PRO A 25 -5.97 -18.73 -4.93
C PRO A 25 -7.41 -18.35 -4.62
N GLY A 26 -7.88 -17.20 -5.14
CA GLY A 26 -9.21 -16.67 -4.88
C GLY A 26 -9.36 -15.87 -3.57
N CYS A 27 -8.27 -15.62 -2.83
CA CYS A 27 -8.31 -14.75 -1.65
C CYS A 27 -8.73 -13.31 -2.02
N GLY A 28 -9.63 -12.72 -1.22
CA GLY A 28 -10.08 -11.33 -1.44
C GLY A 28 -8.98 -10.28 -1.25
N ASP A 29 -7.93 -10.60 -0.49
CA ASP A 29 -6.82 -9.68 -0.21
C ASP A 29 -6.07 -9.25 -1.48
N TYR A 30 -6.07 -10.08 -2.54
CA TYR A 30 -5.53 -9.71 -3.85
C TYR A 30 -6.24 -8.47 -4.44
N SER A 31 -7.57 -8.43 -4.34
CA SER A 31 -8.38 -7.31 -4.83
C SER A 31 -8.12 -6.05 -4.00
N ILE A 32 -7.92 -6.20 -2.68
CA ILE A 32 -7.62 -5.08 -1.78
C ILE A 32 -6.23 -4.53 -2.11
N LEU A 33 -5.22 -5.39 -2.30
CA LEU A 33 -3.87 -4.98 -2.64
C LEU A 33 -3.86 -4.17 -3.94
N LYS A 34 -4.56 -4.66 -4.97
CA LYS A 34 -4.60 -3.96 -6.25
C LYS A 34 -5.29 -2.59 -6.17
N GLN A 35 -6.34 -2.48 -5.37
CA GLN A 35 -7.03 -1.21 -5.15
C GLN A 35 -6.14 -0.23 -4.38
N VAL A 36 -5.43 -0.69 -3.35
CA VAL A 36 -4.47 0.12 -2.61
C VAL A 36 -3.36 0.66 -3.51
N GLU A 37 -2.73 -0.21 -4.33
CA GLU A 37 -1.72 0.24 -5.32
C GLU A 37 -2.27 1.32 -6.25
N THR A 38 -3.50 1.12 -6.75
CA THR A 38 -4.15 2.06 -7.68
C THR A 38 -4.39 3.42 -7.02
N LEU A 39 -4.90 3.43 -5.78
CA LEU A 39 -5.16 4.64 -5.02
C LEU A 39 -3.86 5.37 -4.64
N LEU A 40 -2.82 4.64 -4.25
CA LEU A 40 -1.51 5.21 -3.95
C LEU A 40 -0.89 5.85 -5.20
N SER A 41 -0.99 5.18 -6.35
CA SER A 41 -0.51 5.71 -7.64
C SER A 41 -1.24 7.00 -8.05
N GLN A 42 -2.52 7.12 -7.71
CA GLN A 42 -3.31 8.34 -7.94
C GLN A 42 -3.08 9.44 -6.91
N SER A 43 -2.50 9.12 -5.74
CA SER A 43 -2.35 10.06 -4.63
C SER A 43 -1.31 11.16 -4.86
N GLY A 44 -0.42 10.99 -5.85
CA GLY A 44 0.69 11.93 -6.10
C GLY A 44 1.81 11.89 -5.06
N ARG A 45 1.72 10.97 -4.08
CA ARG A 45 2.73 10.81 -3.03
C ARG A 45 3.86 9.92 -3.52
N LYS A 46 5.08 10.25 -3.09
CA LYS A 46 6.24 9.40 -3.31
C LYS A 46 6.22 8.22 -2.35
N LYS A 47 6.94 7.15 -2.69
CA LYS A 47 7.02 5.91 -1.90
C LYS A 47 7.50 6.13 -0.47
N GLU A 48 8.45 7.05 -0.29
CA GLU A 48 9.01 7.39 1.02
C GLU A 48 8.07 8.22 1.91
N GLU A 49 7.00 8.79 1.35
CA GLU A 49 5.98 9.55 2.08
C GLU A 49 4.85 8.65 2.61
N VAL A 50 4.93 7.35 2.34
CA VAL A 50 3.89 6.36 2.67
C VAL A 50 4.48 5.29 3.59
N VAL A 51 3.74 4.97 4.66
CA VAL A 51 4.04 3.85 5.54
C VAL A 51 2.84 2.92 5.67
N PHE A 52 3.07 1.62 5.51
CA PHE A 52 2.06 0.58 5.75
C PHE A 52 2.35 -0.17 7.04
N ILE A 53 1.42 -0.12 7.99
CA ILE A 53 1.55 -0.75 9.31
C ILE A 53 0.52 -1.87 9.43
N SER A 54 0.96 -3.06 9.82
CA SER A 54 0.10 -4.24 9.96
C SER A 54 0.34 -5.02 11.26
N GLY A 55 -0.62 -5.90 11.60
CA GLY A 55 -0.59 -6.77 12.78
C GLY A 55 -0.12 -8.18 12.44
N ILE A 56 -0.82 -9.24 12.85
CA ILE A 56 -0.52 -10.62 12.44
C ILE A 56 -1.76 -11.25 11.82
N GLY A 57 -1.59 -11.85 10.64
CA GLY A 57 -2.64 -12.51 9.87
C GLY A 57 -2.28 -12.59 8.39
N CYS A 58 -3.10 -13.26 7.57
CA CYS A 58 -2.91 -13.32 6.12
C CYS A 58 -2.87 -11.89 5.52
N SER A 59 -3.86 -11.07 5.84
CA SER A 59 -3.93 -9.67 5.44
C SER A 59 -2.77 -8.83 5.96
N SER A 60 -2.16 -9.21 7.09
CA SER A 60 -1.06 -8.45 7.67
C SER A 60 0.26 -8.60 6.93
N ARG A 61 0.32 -9.41 5.87
CA ARG A 61 1.48 -9.44 4.97
C ARG A 61 1.56 -8.26 4.01
N PHE A 62 0.57 -7.36 4.02
CA PHE A 62 0.51 -6.16 3.18
C PHE A 62 1.82 -5.35 3.09
N PRO A 63 2.53 -5.07 4.20
CA PRO A 63 3.78 -4.29 4.13
C PRO A 63 4.90 -4.96 3.35
N TYR A 64 4.83 -6.27 3.08
CA TYR A 64 5.79 -6.96 2.23
C TYR A 64 5.47 -6.84 0.75
N TYR A 65 4.23 -6.53 0.39
CA TYR A 65 3.75 -6.50 -1.00
C TYR A 65 3.74 -5.10 -1.60
N LEU A 66 4.03 -4.08 -0.78
CA LEU A 66 4.10 -2.69 -1.17
C LEU A 66 5.54 -2.19 -1.04
N ASP A 67 6.04 -1.54 -2.10
CA ASP A 67 7.35 -0.87 -2.10
C ASP A 67 7.23 0.52 -1.45
N THR A 68 7.07 0.51 -0.13
CA THR A 68 7.01 1.69 0.74
C THR A 68 7.70 1.39 2.06
N TYR A 69 7.77 2.37 2.98
CA TYR A 69 8.07 2.01 4.37
C TYR A 69 6.99 1.06 4.91
N GLY A 70 7.41 0.09 5.72
CA GLY A 70 6.53 -0.97 6.20
C GLY A 70 6.88 -1.41 7.61
N LEU A 71 5.87 -1.61 8.46
CA LEU A 71 6.02 -2.21 9.78
C LEU A 71 5.04 -3.38 9.93
N HIS A 72 5.59 -4.56 10.19
CA HIS A 72 4.82 -5.74 10.54
C HIS A 72 4.95 -5.98 12.05
N GLY A 73 3.96 -5.48 12.79
CA GLY A 73 3.93 -5.47 14.24
C GLY A 73 3.38 -6.75 14.85
N ILE A 74 3.02 -6.67 16.13
CA ILE A 74 2.42 -7.81 16.85
C ILE A 74 0.91 -7.88 16.66
N HIS A 75 0.34 -9.05 16.90
CA HIS A 75 -1.07 -9.32 16.67
C HIS A 75 -1.97 -8.31 17.40
N GLY A 76 -2.84 -7.64 16.64
CA GLY A 76 -3.78 -6.64 17.17
C GLY A 76 -3.14 -5.35 17.69
N ARG A 77 -1.90 -5.01 17.30
CA ARG A 77 -1.20 -3.77 17.73
C ARG A 77 -0.69 -2.91 16.57
N ALA A 78 -1.27 -3.07 15.38
CA ALA A 78 -0.95 -2.19 14.25
C ALA A 78 -1.21 -0.69 14.53
N PRO A 79 -2.30 -0.28 15.22
CA PRO A 79 -2.56 1.13 15.49
C PRO A 79 -2.03 1.63 16.86
N ALA A 80 -1.31 0.77 17.61
CA ALA A 80 -0.97 1.01 19.01
C ALA A 80 0.32 1.80 19.20
#